data_AF-A0A7Y6VA99-F1
#
_entry.id   AF-A0A7Y6VA99-F1
#
_cell.length_a   1.000
_cell.length_b   1.000
_cell.length_c   1.000
_cell.angle_alpha   90.00
_cell.angle_beta   90.00
_cell.angle_gamma   90.00
#
_symmetry.space_group_name_H-M   'P 1'
#
loop_
_entity.id
_entity.type
_entity.pdbx_description
1 polymer ?
#
loop_
_entity_poly.entity_id
_entity_poly.type
_entity_poly.pdbx_seq_one_letter_code
_entity_poly.pdbx_strand_id
1 'polypeptide(L)'
;MRTVLIIGAAAALAACSSTPPELPPPPSVNVYECAAPAGMTAQERQPLRPVGDYTQNDVALYITDLHHWATRGWLKLARVREHADKCVASNDEEDED
;
A
#
# COMPACT_ATOMS: atom_id res chain seq x y z
N MET A 1 -19.35 38.23 43.70
CA MET A 1 -19.25 36.80 43.33
C MET A 1 -20.00 36.45 42.04
N ARG A 2 -21.24 36.91 41.84
CA ARG A 2 -22.06 36.56 40.66
C ARG A 2 -21.48 37.04 39.31
N THR A 3 -20.82 38.20 39.28
CA THR A 3 -20.17 38.76 38.07
C THR A 3 -18.89 38.03 37.67
N VAL A 4 -18.10 37.56 38.64
CA VAL A 4 -16.87 36.79 38.40
C VAL A 4 -17.19 35.41 37.80
N LEU A 5 -18.28 34.78 38.24
CA LEU A 5 -18.79 33.53 37.67
C LEU A 5 -19.23 33.67 36.20
N ILE A 6 -19.85 34.81 35.85
CA ILE A 6 -20.32 35.05 34.47
C ILE A 6 -19.12 35.26 33.52
N ILE A 7 -18.09 35.99 33.96
CA ILE A 7 -16.88 36.23 33.15
C ILE A 7 -16.10 34.93 32.94
N GLY A 8 -15.97 34.11 33.99
CA GLY A 8 -15.32 32.80 33.88
C GLY A 8 -16.04 31.85 32.92
N ALA A 9 -17.38 31.83 32.96
CA ALA A 9 -18.17 31.01 32.03
C ALA A 9 -18.02 31.48 30.57
N ALA A 10 -18.05 32.79 30.32
CA ALA A 10 -17.90 33.34 28.97
C ALA A 10 -16.52 33.03 28.36
N ALA A 11 -15.44 33.09 29.15
CA ALA A 11 -14.10 32.74 28.71
C ALA A 11 -13.96 31.24 28.38
N ALA A 12 -14.61 30.37 29.15
CA ALA A 12 -14.61 28.93 28.89
C ALA A 12 -15.39 28.55 27.62
N LEU A 13 -16.49 29.25 27.32
CA LEU A 13 -17.29 29.04 26.11
C LEU A 13 -16.59 29.52 24.82
N ALA A 14 -15.82 30.61 24.89
CA ALA A 14 -15.06 31.13 23.75
C ALA A 14 -13.88 30.20 23.33
N ALA A 15 -13.33 29.43 24.27
CA ALA A 15 -12.25 28.48 23.99
C ALA A 15 -12.70 27.25 23.18
N CYS A 16 -14.00 26.95 23.14
CA CYS A 16 -14.55 25.81 22.39
C CYS A 16 -15.02 26.16 20.97
N SER A 17 -15.06 27.45 20.60
CA SER A 17 -15.41 27.86 19.23
C SER A 17 -14.17 28.12 18.35
N SER A 18 -12.98 27.75 18.81
CA SER A 18 -11.76 27.87 18.01
C SER A 18 -11.78 26.80 16.91
N THR A 19 -12.20 27.18 15.71
CA THR A 19 -11.96 26.38 14.51
C THR A 19 -10.45 26.24 14.35
N PRO A 20 -9.91 25.00 14.33
CA PRO A 20 -8.49 24.80 14.06
C PRO A 20 -8.13 25.43 12.72
N PRO A 21 -6.93 26.01 12.57
CA PRO A 21 -6.47 26.48 11.27
C PRO A 21 -6.54 25.34 10.27
N GLU A 22 -7.01 25.63 9.06
CA GLU A 22 -7.07 24.67 7.98
C GLU A 22 -5.65 24.17 7.70
N LEU A 23 -5.45 22.85 7.80
CA LEU A 23 -4.18 22.23 7.47
C LEU A 23 -3.89 22.49 5.99
N PRO A 24 -2.63 22.76 5.61
CA PRO A 24 -2.28 22.85 4.21
C PRO A 24 -2.71 21.57 3.49
N PRO A 25 -3.26 21.66 2.27
CA PRO A 25 -3.60 20.47 1.50
C PRO A 25 -2.34 19.61 1.34
N PRO A 26 -2.44 18.28 1.52
CA PRO A 26 -1.30 17.40 1.30
C PRO A 26 -0.81 17.58 -0.14
N PRO A 27 0.52 17.46 -0.38
CA PRO A 27 1.04 17.52 -1.74
C PRO A 27 0.34 16.47 -2.60
N SER A 28 0.04 16.83 -3.85
CA SER A 28 -0.50 15.89 -4.83
C SER A 28 0.54 14.80 -5.10
N VAL A 29 0.35 13.62 -4.52
CA VAL A 29 1.19 12.46 -4.82
C VAL A 29 0.75 11.91 -6.17
N ASN A 30 1.61 12.05 -7.19
CA ASN A 30 1.45 11.34 -8.45
C ASN A 30 1.77 9.85 -8.23
N VAL A 31 0.75 9.08 -7.83
CA VAL A 31 0.87 7.61 -7.63
C VAL A 31 1.21 6.87 -8.95
N TYR A 32 1.19 7.56 -10.08
CA TYR A 32 1.27 6.97 -11.41
C TYR A 32 2.68 6.92 -12.02
N GLU A 33 3.65 7.69 -11.53
CA GLU A 33 4.96 7.80 -12.21
C GLU A 33 5.73 6.48 -12.20
N CYS A 34 5.68 5.73 -11.09
CA CYS A 34 6.37 4.44 -10.95
C CYS A 34 5.41 3.24 -10.83
N ALA A 35 4.19 3.37 -11.37
CA ALA A 35 3.22 2.29 -11.33
C ALA A 35 3.70 1.09 -12.17
N ALA A 36 3.71 -0.10 -11.56
CA ALA A 36 4.11 -1.32 -12.25
C ALA A 36 3.20 -1.60 -13.46
N PRO A 37 3.75 -1.93 -14.64
CA PRO A 37 2.95 -2.29 -15.81
C PRO A 37 2.03 -3.48 -15.52
N ALA A 38 0.81 -3.46 -16.06
CA ALA A 38 -0.21 -4.50 -15.81
C ALA A 38 0.27 -5.93 -16.14
N GLY A 39 1.22 -6.08 -17.07
CA GLY A 39 1.82 -7.38 -17.41
C GLY A 39 2.76 -7.95 -16.34
N MET A 40 3.36 -7.11 -15.47
CA MET A 40 4.28 -7.57 -14.42
C MET A 40 3.54 -8.22 -13.24
N THR A 41 2.31 -7.78 -12.97
CA THR A 41 1.48 -8.26 -11.85
C THR A 41 0.37 -9.21 -12.29
N ALA A 42 0.36 -9.61 -13.57
CA ALA A 42 -0.64 -10.52 -14.12
C ALA A 42 -0.73 -11.81 -13.30
N GLN A 43 -1.95 -12.12 -12.85
CA GLN A 43 -2.21 -13.26 -11.99
C GLN A 43 -1.99 -14.56 -12.77
N GLU A 44 -1.12 -15.42 -12.26
CA GLU A 44 -0.98 -16.78 -12.74
C GLU A 44 -1.98 -17.69 -12.05
N ARG A 45 -2.57 -18.60 -12.81
CA ARG A 45 -3.45 -19.63 -12.25
C ARG A 45 -2.67 -20.47 -11.23
N GLN A 46 -3.19 -20.53 -10.01
CA GLN A 46 -2.65 -21.39 -8.96
C GLN A 46 -2.86 -22.88 -9.31
N PRO A 47 -1.97 -23.78 -8.86
CA PRO A 47 -2.18 -25.22 -8.96
C PRO A 47 -3.49 -25.64 -8.28
N LEU A 48 -4.15 -26.64 -8.85
CA LEU A 48 -5.39 -27.16 -8.29
C LEU A 48 -5.09 -28.08 -7.11
N ARG A 49 -5.72 -27.79 -5.97
CA ARG A 49 -5.65 -28.66 -4.79
C ARG A 49 -6.29 -30.02 -5.11
N PRO A 50 -5.65 -31.14 -4.73
CA PRO A 50 -6.30 -32.44 -4.76
C PRO A 50 -7.58 -32.42 -3.90
N VAL A 51 -8.66 -33.03 -4.39
CA VAL A 51 -9.97 -33.09 -3.73
C VAL A 51 -10.55 -34.49 -3.84
N GLY A 52 -11.29 -34.93 -2.82
CA GLY A 52 -11.86 -36.29 -2.75
C GLY A 52 -10.83 -37.32 -2.29
N ASP A 53 -10.87 -38.51 -2.90
CA ASP A 53 -9.94 -39.60 -2.59
C ASP A 53 -8.59 -39.37 -3.30
N TYR A 54 -7.71 -38.61 -2.66
CA TYR A 54 -6.35 -38.36 -3.14
C TYR A 54 -5.32 -39.25 -2.45
N THR A 55 -4.23 -39.54 -3.14
CA THR A 55 -3.09 -40.32 -2.64
C THR A 55 -1.97 -39.42 -2.12
N GLN A 56 -0.98 -40.00 -1.42
CA GLN A 56 0.22 -39.25 -1.05
C GLN A 56 0.99 -38.74 -2.28
N ASN A 57 0.96 -39.47 -3.40
CA ASN A 57 1.62 -39.05 -4.62
C ASN A 57 0.97 -37.77 -5.19
N ASP A 58 -0.36 -37.66 -5.13
CA ASP A 58 -1.09 -36.47 -5.59
C ASP A 58 -0.74 -35.24 -4.76
N VAL A 59 -0.56 -35.42 -3.44
CA VAL A 59 -0.11 -34.35 -2.54
C VAL A 59 1.32 -33.94 -2.86
N ALA A 60 2.22 -34.89 -3.12
CA ALA A 60 3.61 -34.59 -3.45
C ALA A 60 3.71 -33.77 -4.74
N LEU A 61 2.98 -34.19 -5.80
CA LEU A 61 2.91 -33.44 -7.06
C LEU A 61 2.34 -32.03 -6.86
N TYR A 62 1.24 -31.92 -6.10
CA TYR A 62 0.64 -30.61 -5.79
C TYR A 62 1.62 -29.68 -5.07
N ILE A 63 2.37 -30.18 -4.07
CA ILE A 63 3.34 -29.37 -3.33
C ILE A 63 4.47 -28.89 -4.24
N THR A 64 4.98 -29.76 -5.11
CA THR A 64 6.00 -29.40 -6.10
C THR A 64 5.51 -28.29 -7.03
N ASP A 65 4.32 -28.45 -7.59
CA ASP A 65 3.72 -27.44 -8.47
C ASP A 65 3.47 -26.11 -7.73
N LEU A 66 3.01 -26.19 -6.48
CA LEU A 66 2.80 -25.03 -5.63
C LEU A 66 4.11 -24.29 -5.36
N HIS A 67 5.20 -25.01 -5.12
CA HIS A 67 6.51 -24.41 -4.87
C HIS A 67 7.03 -23.66 -6.10
N HIS A 68 6.89 -24.25 -7.29
CA HIS A 68 7.25 -23.61 -8.55
C HIS A 68 6.39 -22.37 -8.83
N TRP A 69 5.07 -22.49 -8.65
CA TRP A 69 4.15 -21.36 -8.81
C TRP A 69 4.49 -20.21 -7.84
N ALA A 70 4.73 -20.50 -6.57
CA ALA A 70 5.09 -19.50 -5.56
C ALA A 70 6.42 -18.82 -5.90
N THR A 71 7.43 -19.60 -6.31
CA THR A 71 8.74 -19.06 -6.71
C THR A 71 8.62 -18.08 -7.87
N ARG A 72 7.84 -18.41 -8.90
CA ARG A 72 7.58 -17.48 -10.02
C ARG A 72 6.86 -16.22 -9.57
N GLY A 73 5.90 -16.35 -8.65
CA GLY A 73 5.20 -15.22 -8.04
C GLY A 73 6.17 -14.24 -7.35
N TRP A 74 7.06 -14.76 -6.51
CA TRP A 74 8.09 -13.93 -5.86
C TRP A 74 9.05 -13.27 -6.86
N LEU A 75 9.43 -13.98 -7.92
CA LEU A 75 10.28 -13.42 -8.97
C LEU A 75 9.60 -12.27 -9.74
N LYS A 76 8.28 -12.28 -9.88
CA LYS A 76 7.53 -11.14 -10.43
C LYS A 76 7.57 -9.95 -9.49
N LEU A 77 7.36 -10.17 -8.19
CA LEU A 77 7.42 -9.09 -7.19
C LEU A 77 8.83 -8.47 -7.12
N ALA A 78 9.88 -9.28 -7.21
CA ALA A 78 11.25 -8.78 -7.27
C ALA A 78 11.47 -7.84 -8.48
N ARG A 79 10.93 -8.20 -9.66
CA ARG A 79 11.00 -7.35 -10.86
C ARG A 79 10.18 -6.06 -10.74
N VAL A 80 9.01 -6.12 -10.09
CA VAL A 80 8.23 -4.92 -9.80
C VAL A 80 9.01 -3.96 -8.89
N ARG A 81 9.70 -4.49 -7.87
CA ARG A 81 10.56 -3.69 -7.01
C ARG A 81 11.73 -3.08 -7.78
N GLU A 82 12.43 -3.88 -8.59
CA GLU A 82 13.52 -3.38 -9.43
C GLU A 82 13.05 -2.28 -10.38
N HIS A 83 11.85 -2.41 -10.96
CA HIS A 83 11.26 -1.38 -11.81
C HIS A 83 10.97 -0.09 -11.03
N ALA A 84 10.41 -0.19 -9.83
CA ALA A 84 10.16 0.96 -8.98
C ALA A 84 11.47 1.67 -8.58
N ASP A 85 12.50 0.90 -8.17
CA ASP A 85 13.80 1.44 -7.79
C ASP A 85 14.46 2.20 -8.96
N LYS A 86 14.37 1.65 -10.19
CA LYS A 86 14.87 2.33 -11.40
C LYS A 86 14.10 3.59 -11.75
N CYS A 87 12.78 3.57 -11.60
CA CYS A 87 11.93 4.73 -11.89
C CYS A 87 12.21 5.90 -10.94
N VAL A 88 12.43 5.62 -9.66
CA VAL A 88 12.83 6.65 -8.70
C VAL A 88 14.19 7.22 -9.05
N ALA A 89 15.18 6.36 -9.35
CA ALA A 89 16.52 6.81 -9.72
C ALA A 89 16.54 7.70 -10.99
N SER A 90 15.70 7.39 -12.00
CA SER A 90 15.62 8.24 -13.21
C SER A 90 14.97 9.59 -12.95
N ASN A 91 14.04 9.68 -12.00
CA ASN A 91 13.41 10.96 -11.66
C ASN A 91 14.37 11.86 -10.87
N ASP A 92 15.20 11.28 -10.00
CA ASP A 92 16.19 12.06 -9.22
C ASP A 92 17.29 12.66 -10.13
N GLU A 93 17.62 12.02 -11.26
CA GLU A 93 18.60 12.52 -12.24
C GLU A 93 18.05 13.63 -13.15
N GLU A 94 16.73 13.67 -13.41
CA GLU A 94 16.09 14.73 -14.24
C GLU A 94 15.91 16.06 -13.49
N ASP A 95 15.93 16.06 -12.15
CA ASP A 95 15.79 17.26 -11.32
C ASP A 95 17.12 18.01 -11.06
N GLU A 96 18.28 17.46 -11.49
CA GLU A 96 19.61 18.07 -11.31
C GLU A 96 20.14 18.87 -12.53
N ASP A 97 19.40 18.92 -13.66
CA ASP A 97 19.71 19.70 -14.88
C ASP A 97 18.77 20.90 -15.12
#